data_AF-A6HJ88-F1
#
_entry.id   AF-A6HJ88-F1
#
_cell.length_a   1.000
_cell.length_b   1.000
_cell.length_c   1.000
_cell.angle_alpha   90.00
_cell.angle_beta   90.00
_cell.angle_gamma   90.00
#
_symmetry.space_group_name_H-M   'P 1'
#
loop_
_entity.id
_entity.type
_entity.pdbx_description
1 polymer ?
#
loop_
_entity_poly.entity_id
_entity_poly.type
_entity_poly.pdbx_seq_one_letter_code
_entity_poly.pdbx_strand_id
1 'polypeptide(L)' 'MPREIITLQLGQCGNQIGFEFWKQLCAEHGISPEGIVEEFATEGTDRKDVFFYQALPG' A
#
# COMPACT_ATOMS: atom_id res chain seq x y z
N MET A 1 -3.15 19.31 -4.23
CA MET A 1 -1.79 18.95 -3.79
C MET A 1 -1.83 17.53 -3.28
N PRO A 2 -0.91 16.64 -3.68
CA PRO A 2 -0.81 15.30 -3.13
C PRO A 2 -0.62 15.37 -1.61
N ARG A 3 -1.18 14.41 -0.88
CA ARG A 3 -1.01 14.26 0.58
C ARG A 3 -0.40 12.90 0.87
N GLU A 4 0.85 12.75 0.51
CA GLU A 4 1.62 11.52 0.66
C GLU A 4 2.17 11.41 2.09
N ILE A 5 2.24 10.18 2.60
CA ILE A 5 2.78 9.86 3.92
C ILE A 5 3.95 8.90 3.76
N ILE A 6 5.07 9.22 4.42
CA ILE A 6 6.21 8.30 4.55
C ILE A 6 6.10 7.57 5.90
N THR A 7 6.08 6.24 5.85
CA THR A 7 6.09 5.39 7.04
C THR A 7 7.51 4.88 7.30
N LEU A 8 8.08 5.20 8.47
CA LEU A 8 9.40 4.72 8.90
C LEU A 8 9.23 3.60 9.94
N GLN A 9 9.73 2.40 9.64
CA GLN A 9 9.64 1.22 10.49
C GLN A 9 11.04 0.85 10.99
N LEU A 10 11.20 0.70 12.31
CA LEU A 10 12.49 0.51 12.96
C LEU A 10 12.41 -0.53 14.08
N GLY A 11 13.45 -1.36 14.18
CA GLY A 11 13.55 -2.44 15.17
C GLY A 11 12.65 -3.64 14.87
N GLN A 12 12.85 -4.73 15.61
CA GLN A 12 12.15 -5.99 15.38
C GLN A 12 10.62 -5.85 15.50
N CYS A 13 10.15 -5.28 16.60
CA CYS A 13 8.71 -5.09 16.85
C CYS A 13 8.08 -4.16 15.79
N GLY A 14 8.74 -3.04 15.48
CA GLY A 14 8.26 -2.07 14.49
C GLY A 14 8.13 -2.68 13.09
N ASN A 15 9.11 -3.51 12.68
CA ASN A 15 9.06 -4.19 11.40
C ASN A 15 7.96 -5.26 11.33
N GLN A 16 7.71 -6.00 12.42
CA GLN A 16 6.65 -7.03 12.45
C GLN A 16 5.25 -6.40 12.35
N ILE A 17 4.99 -5.35 13.12
CA ILE A 17 3.72 -4.61 13.04
C ILE A 17 3.58 -3.96 11.67
N GLY A 18 4.68 -3.39 11.17
CA GLY A 18 4.74 -2.75 9.88
C GLY A 18 4.39 -3.68 8.72
N PHE A 19 4.87 -4.92 8.78
CA PHE A 19 4.56 -5.96 7.80
C PHE A 19 3.06 -6.27 7.76
N GLU A 20 2.44 -6.56 8.92
CA GLU A 20 1.00 -6.87 8.97
C GLU A 20 0.14 -5.65 8.60
N PHE A 21 0.57 -4.44 8.94
CA PHE A 21 -0.10 -3.20 8.52
C PHE A 21 -0.18 -3.09 6.98
N TRP A 22 0.95 -3.25 6.29
CA TRP A 22 0.98 -3.17 4.83
C TRP A 22 0.23 -4.31 4.15
N LYS A 23 0.33 -5.53 4.70
CA LYS A 23 -0.43 -6.68 4.25
C LYS A 23 -1.94 -6.46 4.35
N GLN A 24 -2.40 -5.87 5.46
CA GLN A 24 -3.82 -5.54 5.66
C GLN A 24 -4.27 -4.46 4.67
N LEU A 25 -3.51 -3.38 4.50
CA LEU A 25 -3.80 -2.34 3.50
C LEU A 25 -3.89 -2.91 2.09
N CYS A 26 -2.95 -3.76 1.68
CA CYS A 26 -2.99 -4.40 0.37
C CYS A 26 -4.29 -5.21 0.17
N ALA A 27 -4.71 -5.98 1.18
CA ALA A 27 -5.95 -6.74 1.12
C ALA A 27 -7.20 -5.83 1.01
N GLU A 28 -7.24 -4.73 1.76
CA GLU A 28 -8.36 -3.77 1.75
C GLU A 28 -8.46 -3.01 0.42
N HIS A 29 -7.31 -2.67 -0.17
CA HIS A 29 -7.23 -1.87 -1.39
C HIS A 29 -7.20 -2.70 -2.69
N GLY A 30 -7.25 -4.03 -2.58
CA GLY A 30 -7.16 -4.93 -3.73
C GLY A 30 -5.83 -4.82 -4.46
N ILE A 31 -4.73 -4.85 -3.70
CA ILE A 31 -3.35 -4.86 -4.21
C ILE A 31 -2.76 -6.22 -3.87
N SER A 32 -2.23 -6.93 -4.88
CA SER A 32 -1.58 -8.21 -4.68
C SER A 32 -0.28 -8.06 -3.88
N PRO A 33 0.26 -9.14 -3.27
CA PRO A 33 1.57 -9.11 -2.60
C PRO A 33 2.73 -8.65 -3.50
N GLU A 34 2.59 -8.78 -4.82
CA GLU A 34 3.53 -8.31 -5.84
C GLU A 34 3.38 -6.82 -6.19
N GLY A 35 2.40 -6.13 -5.58
CA GLY A 35 2.14 -4.71 -5.80
C GLY A 35 1.25 -4.43 -7.02
N ILE A 36 0.56 -5.43 -7.56
CA ILE A 36 -0.34 -5.28 -8.72
C ILE A 36 -1.75 -4.99 -8.23
N VAL A 37 -2.38 -3.94 -8.77
CA VAL A 37 -3.80 -3.66 -8.47
C VAL A 37 -4.67 -4.69 -9.18
N GLU A 38 -5.51 -5.37 -8.40
CA GLU A 38 -6.47 -6.34 -8.92
C GLU A 38 -7.53 -5.66 -9.80
N GLU A 39 -8.03 -6.36 -10.83
CA GLU A 39 -8.96 -5.80 -11.82
C GLU A 39 -10.24 -5.24 -11.18
N PHE A 40 -10.73 -5.84 -10.10
CA PHE A 40 -11.93 -5.37 -9.40
C PHE A 40 -11.69 -4.09 -8.58
N ALA A 41 -10.43 -3.69 -8.38
CA ALA A 41 -10.02 -2.60 -7.50
C ALA A 41 -9.45 -1.37 -8.25
N THR A 42 -9.51 -1.39 -9.59
CA THR A 42 -9.08 -0.27 -10.45
C THR A 42 -10.09 0.87 -10.49
N GLU A 43 -11.36 0.60 -10.22
CA GLU A 43 -12.45 1.59 -10.25
C GLU A 43 -12.93 1.90 -8.83
N GLY A 44 -13.04 3.17 -8.46
CA GLY A 44 -13.56 3.58 -7.15
C GLY A 44 -13.04 4.93 -6.66
N THR A 45 -13.48 5.33 -5.46
CA THR A 45 -13.03 6.55 -4.76
C THR A 45 -11.85 6.32 -3.82
N ASP A 46 -11.24 5.14 -3.92
CA ASP A 46 -10.17 4.71 -3.04
C ASP A 46 -8.88 5.49 -3.31
N ARG A 47 -8.30 6.08 -2.26
CA ARG A 47 -7.13 6.94 -2.35
C ARG A 47 -5.84 6.19 -2.00
N LYS A 48 -5.44 5.29 -2.88
CA LYS A 48 -4.20 4.51 -2.77
C LYS A 48 -2.94 5.41 -2.74
N ASP A 49 -3.01 6.59 -3.38
CA ASP A 49 -1.93 7.58 -3.53
C ASP A 49 -1.41 8.19 -2.21
N VAL A 50 -2.12 8.02 -1.10
CA VAL A 50 -1.67 8.51 0.20
C VAL A 50 -0.49 7.71 0.74
N PHE A 51 -0.54 6.39 0.57
CA PHE A 51 0.41 5.44 1.16
C PHE A 51 1.22 4.68 0.12
N PHE A 52 0.69 4.52 -1.09
CA PHE A 52 1.34 3.77 -2.17
C PHE A 52 1.87 4.72 -3.25
N TYR A 53 3.07 4.41 -3.73
CA TYR A 53 3.63 5.04 -4.91
C TYR A 53 3.29 4.23 -6.16
N GLN A 54 2.77 4.88 -7.20
CA GLN A 54 2.50 4.24 -8.47
C GLN A 54 3.79 4.10 -9.29
N ALA A 55 4.31 2.87 -9.38
CA ALA A 55 5.45 2.56 -10.22
C ALA A 55 5.05 2.41 -11.69
N LEU A 56 5.96 2.76 -12.60
CA LEU A 56 5.81 2.47 -14.03
C LEU A 56 6.06 0.97 -14.27
N PRO A 57 5.42 0.35 -15.29
CA PRO A 57 5.76 -1.00 -15.72
C PRO A 57 7.25 -1.06 -16.13
N GLY A 58 7.95 -2.08 -15.65
CA GLY A 58 9.34 -2.39 -16.04
C GLY A 58 9.41 -3.19 -17.34
#